data_AF-A0A955CAE7-F1
#
_entry.id   AF-A0A955CAE7-F1
#
_cell.length_a   1.000
_cell.length_b   1.000
_cell.length_c   1.000
_cell.angle_alpha   90.00
_cell.angle_beta   90.00
_cell.angle_gamma   90.00
#
_symmetry.space_group_name_H-M   'P 1'
#
loop_
_entity.id
_entity.type
_entity.pdbx_description
1 polymer ?
#
loop_
_entity_poly.entity_id
_entity_poly.type
_entity_poly.pdbx_seq_one_letter_code
_entity_poly.pdbx_strand_id
1 'polypeptide(L)' 'MSVSSGQGRLGKAIKDLQADYADLRRYWNDDVAEQFEKNHLRPLFLTGKSAIEAMGHIEHLLIKMRRDCE' A
#
# COMPACT_ATOMS: atom_id res chain seq x y z
N MET A 1 9.92 3.12 -15.71
CA MET A 1 9.36 2.21 -14.69
C MET A 1 7.93 1.88 -15.09
N SER A 2 7.52 0.61 -15.07
CA SER A 2 6.13 0.24 -15.37
C SER A 2 5.24 0.45 -14.14
N VAL A 3 3.95 0.71 -14.35
CA VAL A 3 2.94 0.84 -13.28
C VAL A 3 2.93 -0.43 -12.40
N SER A 4 3.01 -1.60 -13.02
CA SER A 4 3.16 -2.91 -12.37
C SER A 4 4.32 -2.98 -11.38
N SER A 5 5.51 -2.50 -11.79
CA SER A 5 6.70 -2.50 -10.92
C SER A 5 6.54 -1.57 -9.71
N GLY A 6 5.87 -0.43 -9.89
CA GLY A 6 5.56 0.50 -8.80
C GLY A 6 4.54 -0.10 -7.83
N GLN A 7 3.51 -0.76 -8.36
CA GLN A 7 2.46 -1.42 -7.57
C GLN A 7 3.05 -2.50 -6.67
N GLY A 8 3.94 -3.33 -7.21
CA GLY A 8 4.63 -4.37 -6.44
C GLY A 8 5.51 -3.80 -5.33
N ARG A 9 6.26 -2.73 -5.60
CA ARG A 9 7.09 -2.05 -4.60
C ARG A 9 6.28 -1.43 -3.47
N LEU A 10 5.18 -0.75 -3.81
CA LEU A 10 4.27 -0.16 -2.81
C LEU A 10 3.60 -1.25 -1.97
N GLY A 11 3.12 -2.31 -2.62
CA GLY A 11 2.52 -3.47 -1.92
C GLY A 11 3.49 -4.15 -0.96
N LYS A 12 4.76 -4.28 -1.36
CA LYS A 12 5.80 -4.80 -0.46
C LYS A 12 6.04 -3.86 0.73
N ALA A 13 6.24 -2.57 0.48
CA ALA A 13 6.52 -1.59 1.54
C ALA A 13 5.39 -1.52 2.59
N ILE A 14 4.12 -1.62 2.18
CA ILE A 14 2.98 -1.66 3.11
C ILE A 14 3.00 -2.92 3.96
N LYS A 15 3.30 -4.08 3.38
CA LYS A 15 3.40 -5.35 4.12
C LYS A 15 4.55 -5.34 5.12
N ASP A 16 5.71 -4.87 4.69
CA ASP A 16 6.89 -4.77 5.54
C ASP A 16 6.59 -3.86 6.74
N LEU A 17 5.98 -2.68 6.51
CA LEU A 17 5.56 -1.77 7.58
C LEU A 17 4.54 -2.39 8.54
N GLN A 18 3.59 -3.18 8.03
CA GLN A 18 2.61 -3.88 8.89
C GLN A 18 3.29 -4.92 9.78
N ALA A 19 4.25 -5.68 9.25
CA ALA A 19 5.01 -6.65 10.01
C ALA A 19 5.87 -5.98 11.08
N ASP A 20 6.63 -4.95 10.70
CA ASP A 20 7.49 -4.19 11.62
C ASP A 20 6.68 -3.55 12.75
N TYR A 21 5.50 -3.01 12.44
CA TYR A 21 4.62 -2.44 13.46
C TYR A 21 4.02 -3.51 14.38
N ALA A 22 3.64 -4.68 13.86
CA ALA A 22 3.15 -5.79 14.68
C ALA A 22 4.21 -6.29 15.67
N ASP A 23 5.48 -6.32 15.25
CA ASP A 23 6.60 -6.66 16.13
C ASP A 23 6.89 -5.54 17.13
N LEU A 24 6.85 -4.28 16.70
CA LEU A 24 6.98 -3.12 17.59
C LEU A 24 5.90 -3.11 18.68
N ARG A 25 4.66 -3.50 18.35
CA ARG A 25 3.55 -3.58 19.30
C ARG A 25 3.74 -4.55 20.46
N ARG A 26 4.71 -5.47 20.36
CA ARG A 26 5.10 -6.34 21.48
C ARG A 26 5.83 -5.59 22.58
N TYR A 27 6.46 -4.46 22.25
CA TYR A 27 7.27 -3.64 23.16
C TYR A 27 6.62 -2.29 23.45
N TRP A 28 5.92 -1.73 22.46
CA TRP A 28 5.25 -0.44 22.57
C TRP A 28 3.74 -0.65 22.53
N ASN A 29 3.11 -0.68 23.71
CA ASN A 29 1.69 -1.05 23.84
C ASN A 29 0.85 -0.10 24.69
N ASP A 30 1.32 1.14 24.87
CA ASP A 30 0.62 2.18 25.59
C ASP A 30 -0.45 2.89 24.75
N ASP A 31 -1.14 3.85 25.37
CA ASP A 31 -2.16 4.67 24.72
C ASP A 31 -1.60 5.49 23.54
N VAL A 32 -0.30 5.82 23.55
CA VAL A 32 0.35 6.55 22.47
C VAL A 32 0.50 5.65 21.25
N ALA A 33 0.87 4.38 21.44
CA ALA A 33 0.93 3.38 20.38
C ALA A 33 -0.44 3.20 19.72
N GLU A 34 -1.51 3.12 20.52
CA GLU A 34 -2.87 2.99 19.99
C GLU A 34 -3.31 4.23 19.19
N GLN A 35 -3.02 5.43 19.70
CA GLN A 35 -3.30 6.68 18.99
C GLN A 35 -2.51 6.79 17.69
N PHE A 36 -1.23 6.39 17.71
CA PHE A 36 -0.39 6.38 16.52
C PHE A 36 -0.95 5.46 15.43
N GLU A 37 -1.36 4.26 15.82
CA GLU A 37 -1.99 3.30 14.92
C GLU A 37 -3.25 3.87 14.27
N LYS A 38 -4.11 4.47 15.10
CA LYS A 38 -5.41 5.00 14.68
C LYS A 38 -5.27 6.20 13.76
N ASN A 39 -4.36 7.11 14.10
CA ASN A 39 -4.26 8.42 13.44
C ASN A 39 -3.33 8.40 12.22
N HIS A 40 -2.39 7.47 12.15
CA HIS A 40 -1.37 7.44 11.10
C HIS A 40 -1.37 6.14 10.31
N LEU A 41 -1.21 4.99 10.98
CA LEU A 41 -1.04 3.71 10.27
C LEU A 41 -2.31 3.21 9.58
N ARG A 42 -3.45 3.22 10.28
CA ARG A 42 -4.73 2.80 9.69
C ARG A 42 -5.09 3.63 8.44
N PRO A 43 -5.06 4.98 8.48
CA PRO A 43 -5.27 5.80 7.28
C PRO A 43 -4.26 5.54 6.16
N LEU A 44 -2.98 5.35 6.52
CA LEU A 44 -1.93 5.05 5.56
C LEU A 44 -2.17 3.72 4.84
N PHE A 45 -2.54 2.66 5.56
CA PHE A 45 -2.82 1.36 4.98
C PHE A 45 -4.06 1.38 4.08
N LEU A 46 -5.12 2.08 4.49
CA LEU A 46 -6.31 2.27 3.65
C LEU A 46 -5.95 2.99 2.35
N THR A 47 -5.26 4.13 2.45
CA THR A 47 -4.86 4.93 1.30
C THR A 47 -3.90 4.17 0.39
N GLY A 48 -2.95 3.45 0.98
CA GLY A 48 -1.99 2.63 0.25
C GLY A 48 -2.66 1.48 -0.51
N LYS A 49 -3.67 0.84 0.08
CA LYS A 49 -4.48 -0.17 -0.62
C LYS A 49 -5.23 0.44 -1.80
N SER A 50 -5.90 1.57 -1.61
CA SER A 50 -6.60 2.27 -2.70
C SER A 50 -5.66 2.70 -3.83
N ALA A 51 -4.44 3.12 -3.50
CA ALA A 51 -3.43 3.45 -4.50
C ALA A 51 -3.00 2.22 -5.32
N ILE A 52 -2.77 1.08 -4.69
CA ILE A 52 -2.44 -0.19 -5.36
C ILE A 52 -3.56 -0.60 -6.33
N GLU A 53 -4.82 -0.49 -5.90
CA GLU A 53 -5.98 -0.79 -6.74
C GLU A 53 -6.07 0.15 -7.94
N ALA A 54 -5.91 1.47 -7.73
CA ALA A 54 -5.90 2.46 -8.80
C ALA A 54 -4.76 2.21 -9.80
N MET A 55 -3.58 1.82 -9.34
CA MET A 55 -2.46 1.43 -10.20
C MET A 55 -2.80 0.21 -11.07
N GLY A 56 -3.47 -0.79 -10.50
CA GLY A 56 -3.95 -1.95 -11.27
C GLY A 56 -4.96 -1.57 -12.36
N HIS A 57 -5.86 -0.63 -12.07
CA HIS A 57 -6.79 -0.09 -13.07
C HIS A 57 -6.07 0.64 -14.20
N ILE A 58 -5.07 1.46 -13.88
CA ILE A 58 -4.25 2.17 -14.89
C ILE A 58 -3.52 1.15 -15.77
N GLU A 59 -2.91 0.12 -15.19
CA GLU A 59 -2.25 -0.94 -15.96
C GLU A 59 -3.22 -1.62 -16.93
N HIS A 60 -4.42 -1.95 -16.49
CA HIS A 60 -5.44 -2.55 -17.35
C HIS A 60 -5.82 -1.64 -18.53
N LEU A 61 -6.02 -0.34 -18.28
CA LEU A 61 -6.33 0.64 -19.32
C LEU A 61 -5.19 0.78 -20.34
N LEU A 62 -3.93 0.83 -19.86
CA LEU A 62 -2.76 0.91 -20.73
C LEU A 62 -2.63 -0.32 -21.64
N ILE A 63 -2.88 -1.52 -21.10
CA ILE A 63 -2.88 -2.76 -21.89
C ILE A 63 -3.98 -2.72 -22.96
N LYS A 64 -5.18 -2.25 -22.60
CA LYS A 64 -6.31 -2.14 -23.54
C LYS A 64 -6.00 -1.15 -24.66
N MET A 65 -5.55 0.07 -24.32
CA MET A 65 -5.19 1.10 -25.31
C MET A 65 -4.12 0.61 -26.28
N ARG A 66 -3.13 -0.15 -25.79
CA ARG A 66 -2.10 -0.73 -26.65
C ARG A 66 -2.70 -1.71 -27.66
N ARG A 67 -3.59 -2.59 -27.23
CA ARG A 67 -4.27 -3.55 -28.10
C ARG A 67 -5.17 -2.87 -29.13
N ASP A 68 -5.81 -1.76 -28.76
CA ASP A 68 -6.68 -1.00 -29.67
C ASP A 68 -5.89 -0.25 -30.76
N CYS A 69 -4.57 -0.08 -30.59
CA CYS A 69 -3.66 0.54 -31.56
C CYS A 69 -2.84 -0.45 -32.40
N GLU A 70 -2.94 -1.75 -32.11
CA GLU A 70 -2.36 -2.85 -32.90
C GLU A 70 -3.37 -3.36 -33.94
#